data_AF-A0A183LHW3-F1
#
_entry.id   AF-A0A183LHW3-F1
#
_cell.length_a   1.000
_cell.length_b   1.000
_cell.length_c   1.000
_cell.angle_alpha   90.00
_cell.angle_beta   90.00
_cell.angle_gamma   90.00
#
_symmetry.space_group_name_H-M   'P 1'
#
loop_
_entity.id
_entity.type
_entity.pdbx_description
1 polymer ?
#
loop_
_entity_poly.entity_id
_entity_poly.type
_entity_poly.pdbx_seq_one_letter_code
_entity_poly.pdbx_strand_id
1 'polypeptide(L)'
;MKQLYDTTKKLTGKYSKPERPVKDKEGGPITEIQQQWNRWVEYFEELLNRPRPTNPPYIEATHRSSYRRQSINDGRNQNSDQTNQERESNRTRQHTS
;
A
#
# COMPACT_ATOMS: atom_id res chain seq x y z
N MET A 1 -16.53 -20.40 -0.78
CA MET A 1 -15.31 -21.06 -0.24
C MET A 1 -14.67 -22.04 -1.22
N LYS A 2 -15.42 -22.95 -1.86
CA LYS A 2 -14.86 -23.99 -2.75
C LYS A 2 -14.07 -23.44 -3.95
N GLN A 3 -14.62 -22.41 -4.62
CA GLN A 3 -13.95 -21.74 -5.75
C GLN A 3 -12.59 -21.12 -5.37
N LEU A 4 -12.46 -20.57 -4.17
CA LEU A 4 -11.20 -19.98 -3.70
C LEU A 4 -10.15 -21.08 -3.52
N TYR A 5 -10.52 -22.19 -2.87
CA TYR A 5 -9.63 -23.35 -2.68
C TYR A 5 -9.18 -23.96 -4.02
N ASP A 6 -10.10 -24.13 -4.96
CA ASP A 6 -9.81 -24.70 -6.29
C ASP A 6 -8.91 -23.75 -7.12
N THR A 7 -9.12 -22.44 -6.99
CA THR A 7 -8.30 -21.41 -7.66
C THR A 7 -6.90 -21.37 -7.07
N THR A 8 -6.77 -21.35 -5.74
CA THR A 8 -5.48 -21.38 -5.05
C THR A 8 -4.71 -22.64 -5.39
N LYS A 9 -5.37 -23.81 -5.40
CA LYS A 9 -4.76 -25.10 -5.78
C LYS A 9 -4.28 -25.13 -7.23
N LYS A 10 -4.97 -24.45 -8.15
CA LYS A 10 -4.54 -24.33 -9.55
C LYS A 10 -3.35 -23.38 -9.71
N LEU A 11 -3.32 -22.30 -8.91
CA LEU A 11 -2.27 -21.27 -8.95
C LEU A 11 -1.00 -21.67 -8.21
N THR A 12 -1.09 -22.46 -7.13
CA THR A 12 0.09 -22.90 -6.36
C THR A 12 1.00 -23.85 -7.15
N GLY A 13 0.56 -24.35 -8.31
CA GLY A 13 1.37 -25.14 -9.22
C GLY A 13 2.01 -26.37 -8.55
N LYS A 14 2.92 -27.03 -9.27
CA LYS A 14 3.88 -27.93 -8.62
C LYS A 14 4.98 -27.03 -8.09
N TYR A 15 5.08 -26.84 -6.78
CA TYR A 15 6.30 -26.31 -6.16
C TYR A 15 7.46 -27.22 -6.59
N SER A 16 8.15 -26.87 -7.68
CA SER A 16 9.42 -27.49 -8.01
C SER A 16 10.49 -26.82 -7.16
N LYS A 17 11.53 -27.60 -6.83
CA LYS A 17 12.73 -27.11 -6.13
C LYS A 17 13.06 -25.67 -6.58
N PRO A 18 13.31 -24.75 -5.64
CA PRO A 18 13.70 -23.40 -6.02
C PRO A 18 14.92 -23.49 -6.94
N GLU A 19 14.90 -22.73 -8.03
CA GLU A 19 15.97 -22.70 -9.04
C GLU A 19 17.32 -22.32 -8.42
N ARG A 20 17.29 -21.65 -7.26
CA ARG A 20 18.45 -21.26 -6.48
C ARG A 20 18.39 -21.90 -5.08
N PRO A 21 19.36 -22.75 -4.71
CA PRO A 21 19.53 -23.21 -3.34
C PRO A 21 19.73 -22.02 -2.39
N VAL A 22 19.21 -22.14 -1.18
CA VAL A 22 19.56 -21.20 -0.11
C VAL A 22 21.03 -21.41 0.24
N LYS A 23 21.76 -20.32 0.47
CA LYS A 23 23.17 -20.38 0.84
C LYS A 23 23.36 -20.17 2.34
N ASP A 24 24.35 -20.84 2.90
CA ASP A 24 24.86 -20.58 4.25
C ASP A 24 25.62 -19.23 4.29
N LYS A 25 26.28 -18.95 5.40
CA LYS A 25 27.04 -17.71 5.58
C LYS A 25 28.35 -17.73 4.78
N GLU A 26 28.89 -18.91 4.53
CA GLU A 26 30.11 -19.20 3.78
C GLU A 26 29.87 -19.24 2.26
N GLY A 27 28.62 -19.17 1.81
CA GLY A 27 28.20 -19.18 0.41
C GLY A 27 27.92 -20.57 -0.17
N GLY A 28 27.99 -21.63 0.62
CA GLY A 28 27.67 -23.01 0.28
C GLY A 28 26.16 -23.26 0.24
N PRO A 29 25.68 -24.20 -0.59
CA PRO A 29 24.25 -24.51 -0.68
C PRO A 29 23.77 -25.34 0.51
N ILE A 30 22.66 -24.91 1.12
CA ILE A 30 21.95 -25.64 2.16
C ILE A 30 20.98 -26.62 1.51
N THR A 31 21.11 -27.91 1.83
CA THR A 31 20.27 -29.00 1.30
C THR A 31 19.23 -29.50 2.30
N GLU A 32 19.44 -29.28 3.59
CA GLU A 32 18.56 -29.71 4.67
C GLU A 32 17.56 -28.62 5.07
N ILE A 33 16.28 -29.01 5.20
CA ILE A 33 15.20 -28.08 5.56
C ILE A 33 15.44 -27.44 6.93
N GLN A 34 15.92 -28.19 7.92
CA GLN A 34 16.22 -27.65 9.26
C GLN A 34 17.31 -26.57 9.22
N GLN A 35 18.38 -26.82 8.48
CA GLN A 35 19.45 -25.83 8.30
C GLN A 35 18.94 -24.58 7.57
N GLN A 36 18.02 -24.75 6.61
CA GLN A 36 17.38 -23.63 5.93
C GLN A 36 16.55 -22.78 6.91
N TRP A 37 15.79 -23.41 7.81
CA TRP A 37 15.05 -22.71 8.87
C TRP A 37 15.98 -21.95 9.82
N ASN A 38 17.06 -22.58 10.27
CA ASN A 38 18.06 -21.92 11.12
C ASN A 38 18.67 -20.71 10.40
N ARG A 39 18.99 -20.84 9.10
CA ARG A 39 19.50 -19.73 8.29
C ARG A 39 18.49 -18.58 8.17
N TRP A 40 17.20 -18.88 8.04
CA TRP A 40 16.13 -17.88 8.05
C TRP A 40 16.04 -17.14 9.39
N VAL A 41 16.05 -17.87 10.50
CA VAL A 41 16.01 -17.28 11.86
C VAL A 41 17.19 -16.32 12.04
N GLU A 42 18.42 -16.77 11.75
CA GLU A 42 19.61 -15.93 11.85
C GLU A 42 19.54 -14.69 10.96
N TYR A 43 19.06 -14.83 9.71
CA TYR A 43 18.92 -13.69 8.80
C TYR A 43 17.93 -12.64 9.32
N PHE A 44 16.79 -13.09 9.86
CA PHE A 44 15.81 -12.18 10.44
C PHE A 44 16.31 -11.53 11.73
N GLU A 45 17.00 -12.28 12.59
CA GLU A 45 17.64 -11.72 13.77
C GLU A 45 18.67 -10.66 13.42
N GLU A 46 19.55 -10.93 12.44
CA GLU A 46 20.52 -9.95 11.96
C GLU A 46 19.82 -8.70 11.41
N LEU A 47 18.80 -8.88 10.57
CA LEU A 47 18.07 -7.77 9.96
C LEU A 47 17.35 -6.89 10.99
N LEU A 48 16.74 -7.51 12.00
CA LEU A 48 15.97 -6.80 13.03
C LEU A 48 16.87 -6.14 14.09
N ASN A 49 18.03 -6.74 14.37
CA ASN A 49 19.00 -6.20 15.33
C ASN A 49 20.04 -5.29 14.67
N ARG A 50 20.05 -5.17 13.34
CA ARG A 50 20.98 -4.32 12.61
C ARG A 50 20.81 -2.86 13.03
N PRO A 51 21.86 -2.20 13.57
CA PRO A 51 21.78 -0.79 13.93
C PRO A 51 21.55 0.05 12.68
N ARG A 52 20.91 1.21 12.87
CA ARG A 52 20.71 2.18 11.78
C ARG A 52 22.08 2.52 11.16
N PRO A 53 22.22 2.46 9.82
CA PRO A 53 23.44 2.92 9.17
C PRO A 53 23.82 4.31 9.66
N THR A 54 25.06 4.49 10.11
CA THR A 54 25.56 5.76 10.65
C THR A 54 25.82 6.79 9.56
N ASN A 55 26.05 6.32 8.34
CA ASN A 55 26.13 7.14 7.15
C ASN A 55 24.70 7.37 6.59
N PRO A 56 24.27 8.63 6.42
CA PRO A 56 23.08 8.89 5.63
C PRO A 56 23.31 8.33 4.22
N PRO A 57 22.29 7.74 3.58
CA PRO A 57 22.40 7.37 2.17
C PRO A 57 22.77 8.65 1.39
N TYR A 58 23.84 8.60 0.62
CA TYR A 58 24.19 9.69 -0.30
C TYR A 58 23.12 9.72 -1.40
N ILE A 59 22.07 10.51 -1.17
CA ILE A 59 21.01 10.74 -2.14
C ILE A 59 21.38 12.04 -2.84
N GLU A 60 21.90 11.92 -4.06
CA GLU A 60 22.13 13.07 -4.93
C GLU A 60 20.77 13.75 -5.18
N ALA A 61 20.55 14.90 -4.54
CA ALA A 61 19.31 15.64 -4.66
C ALA A 61 19.27 16.33 -6.03
N THR A 62 18.83 15.59 -7.05
CA THR A 62 18.33 16.23 -8.27
C THR A 62 17.01 16.90 -7.91
N HIS A 63 17.11 18.12 -7.37
CA HIS A 63 15.98 19.00 -7.14
C HIS A 63 15.39 19.39 -8.51
N ARG A 64 14.55 18.51 -9.06
CA ARG A 64 13.71 18.82 -10.21
C ARG A 64 12.81 19.97 -9.77
N SER A 65 12.99 21.09 -10.45
CA SER A 65 12.34 22.36 -10.18
C SER A 65 10.84 22.20 -9.95
N SER A 66 10.40 22.93 -8.95
CA SER A 66 9.03 23.08 -8.48
C SER A 66 8.00 23.23 -9.61
N TYR A 67 7.21 22.19 -9.87
CA TYR A 67 5.87 22.45 -10.38
C TYR A 67 5.02 22.95 -9.21
N ARG A 68 4.95 24.28 -9.12
CA ARG A 68 4.01 25.03 -8.29
C ARG A 68 2.61 24.47 -8.51
N ARG A 69 2.06 23.76 -7.51
CA ARG A 69 0.67 23.30 -7.53
C ARG A 69 -0.23 24.54 -7.40
N GLN A 70 -0.82 25.00 -8.50
CA GLN A 70 -1.87 26.03 -8.43
C GLN A 70 -3.11 25.38 -7.84
N SER A 71 -3.52 25.84 -6.66
CA SER A 71 -4.77 25.40 -6.01
C SER A 71 -5.93 26.04 -6.76
N ILE A 72 -6.70 25.24 -7.51
CA ILE A 72 -7.93 25.70 -8.15
C ILE A 72 -9.00 25.75 -7.06
N ASN A 73 -9.21 26.94 -6.48
CA ASN A 73 -10.39 27.25 -5.67
C ASN A 73 -11.08 28.48 -6.25
N ASP A 74 -11.43 28.42 -7.52
CA ASP A 74 -12.35 29.39 -8.13
C ASP A 74 -13.75 28.76 -8.19
N GLY A 75 -14.70 29.39 -7.50
CA GLY A 75 -16.13 29.19 -7.75
C GLY A 75 -16.92 28.41 -6.70
N ARG A 76 -16.85 28.77 -5.41
CA ARG A 76 -17.99 28.46 -4.51
C ARG A 76 -19.18 29.34 -4.91
N ASN A 77 -20.04 28.72 -5.70
CA ASN A 77 -21.38 29.10 -6.10
C ASN A 77 -22.21 29.64 -4.91
N GLN A 78 -22.55 30.93 -4.96
CA GLN A 78 -23.48 31.63 -4.05
C GLN A 78 -24.93 31.41 -4.52
N ASN A 79 -25.45 30.18 -4.46
CA ASN A 79 -26.86 29.88 -4.82
C ASN A 79 -27.51 28.81 -3.92
N SER A 80 -27.10 28.69 -2.64
CA SER A 80 -27.79 27.80 -1.70
C SER A 80 -28.94 28.46 -0.92
N ASP A 81 -29.04 29.79 -0.95
CA ASP A 81 -29.84 30.49 0.06
C ASP A 81 -31.19 31.02 -0.46
N GLN A 82 -31.51 30.89 -1.76
CA GLN A 82 -32.84 31.27 -2.29
C GLN A 82 -33.86 30.13 -2.33
N THR A 83 -33.43 28.86 -2.32
CA THR A 83 -34.32 27.74 -2.63
C THR A 83 -35.14 27.22 -1.42
N ASN A 84 -34.85 27.69 -0.20
CA ASN A 84 -35.57 27.22 1.00
C ASN A 84 -36.72 28.15 1.43
N GLN A 85 -36.65 29.45 1.14
CA GLN A 85 -37.76 30.38 1.42
C GLN A 85 -38.95 30.18 0.46
N GLU A 86 -38.68 29.86 -0.81
CA GLU A 86 -39.72 29.63 -1.81
C GLU A 86 -40.46 28.29 -1.58
N ARG A 87 -39.78 27.25 -1.08
CA ARG A 87 -40.43 25.98 -0.71
C ARG A 87 -41.35 26.13 0.50
N GLU A 88 -40.97 26.91 1.49
CA GLU A 88 -41.82 27.16 2.66
C GLU A 88 -43.01 28.08 2.31
N SER A 89 -42.80 29.13 1.50
CA SER A 89 -43.87 30.04 1.08
C SER A 89 -44.95 29.35 0.22
N ASN A 90 -44.53 28.41 -0.65
CA ASN A 90 -45.46 27.62 -1.47
C ASN A 90 -46.21 26.54 -0.66
N ARG A 91 -45.67 26.08 0.47
CA ARG A 91 -46.36 25.12 1.35
C ARG A 91 -47.49 25.78 2.14
N THR A 92 -47.33 27.04 2.55
CA THR A 92 -48.35 27.75 3.31
C THR A 92 -49.52 28.21 2.44
N ARG A 93 -49.29 28.52 1.16
CA ARG A 93 -50.35 28.94 0.22
C ARG A 93 -51.28 27.81 -0.22
N GLN A 94 -50.88 26.54 -0.14
CA GLN A 94 -51.73 25.40 -0.54
C GLN A 94 -52.63 24.85 0.58
N HIS A 95 -52.57 25.42 1.79
CA HIS A 95 -53.42 25.01 2.92
C HIS A 95 -54.38 26.11 3.41
N THR A 96 -54.43 27.26 2.71
CA THR A 96 -55.43 28.31 2.95
C THR A 96 -56.03 28.77 1.62
N SER A 97 -56.92 27.95 1.06
CA SER A 97 -57.96 28.37 0.12
C SER A 97 -59.14 27.41 0.18
#